data_AF-A0A7J4UWW0-F1
#
_entry.id   AF-A0A7J4UWW0-F1
#
_cell.length_a   1.000
_cell.length_b   1.000
_cell.length_c   1.000
_cell.angle_alpha   90.00
_cell.angle_beta   90.00
_cell.angle_gamma   90.00
#
_symmetry.space_group_name_H-M   'P 1'
#
loop_
_entity.id
_entity.type
_entity.pdbx_description
1 polymer ?
#
loop_
_entity_poly.entity_id
_entity_poly.type
_entity_poly.pdbx_seq_one_letter_code
_entity_poly.pdbx_strand_id
1 'polypeptide(L)'
;MSIEQLLLILVAIVLVALIFYVSSALVASEWSADGPFVLRLLLVSVIAVLVIPFVRDITNEVEIGELGLLFAFVILIFVIRFMLVDELPVSDDWLASIVIALLGVVMIFAVQELADRFFDTRMLSLF
;
A
#
# COMPACT_ATOMS: atom_id res chain seq x y z
N MET A 1 -22.34 2.12 -5.51
CA MET A 1 -21.59 2.05 -4.25
C MET A 1 -22.54 2.30 -3.11
N SER A 2 -22.58 1.40 -2.12
CA SER A 2 -23.26 1.66 -0.85
C SER A 2 -22.39 2.56 0.04
N ILE A 3 -23.00 3.24 1.02
CA ILE A 3 -22.27 4.07 2.01
C ILE A 3 -21.24 3.23 2.77
N GLU A 4 -21.57 1.97 3.06
CA GLU A 4 -20.68 1.01 3.73
C GLU A 4 -19.42 0.72 2.91
N GLN A 5 -19.54 0.50 1.60
CA GLN A 5 -18.39 0.30 0.72
C GLN A 5 -17.47 1.53 0.71
N LEU A 6 -18.05 2.73 0.70
CA LEU A 6 -17.29 3.98 0.73
C LEU A 6 -16.53 4.14 2.05
N LEU A 7 -17.16 3.79 3.19
CA LEU A 7 -16.51 3.79 4.49
C LEU A 7 -15.35 2.78 4.54
N LEU A 8 -15.55 1.56 4.04
CA LEU A 8 -14.51 0.53 4.02
C LEU A 8 -13.30 0.95 3.18
N ILE A 9 -13.53 1.55 2.01
CA ILE A 9 -12.44 2.09 1.16
C ILE A 9 -11.68 3.19 1.92
N LEU A 10 -12.40 4.09 2.61
CA LEU A 10 -11.77 5.16 3.36
C LEU A 10 -10.93 4.62 4.53
N VAL A 11 -11.43 3.61 5.25
CA VAL A 11 -10.66 2.92 6.29
C VAL A 11 -9.42 2.23 5.70
N ALA A 12 -9.55 1.57 4.55
CA ALA A 12 -8.43 0.92 3.87
C ALA A 12 -7.34 1.94 3.48
N ILE A 13 -7.72 3.09 2.93
CA ILE A 13 -6.78 4.16 2.58
C ILE A 13 -6.03 4.66 3.82
N VAL A 14 -6.73 4.93 4.92
CA VAL A 14 -6.11 5.39 6.18
C VAL A 14 -5.15 4.35 6.74
N LEU A 15 -5.55 3.08 6.71
CA LEU A 15 -4.73 1.97 7.19
C LEU A 15 -3.48 1.78 6.34
N VAL A 16 -3.61 1.79 5.01
CA VAL A 16 -2.49 1.70 4.08
C VAL A 16 -1.55 2.90 4.24
N ALA A 17 -2.07 4.10 4.46
CA ALA A 17 -1.27 5.28 4.76
C ALA A 17 -0.46 5.10 6.04
N LEU A 18 -1.09 4.60 7.11
CA LEU A 18 -0.39 4.31 8.37
C LEU A 18 0.72 3.27 8.16
N ILE A 19 0.45 2.23 7.37
CA ILE A 19 1.46 1.20 7.05
C ILE A 19 2.64 1.82 6.29
N PHE A 20 2.39 2.61 5.25
CA PHE A 20 3.48 3.25 4.51
C PHE A 20 4.22 4.30 5.35
N TYR A 21 3.54 4.98 6.27
CA TYR A 21 4.19 5.89 7.22
C TYR A 21 5.19 5.13 8.08
N VAL A 22 4.76 4.03 8.71
CA VAL A 22 5.64 3.20 9.55
C VAL A 22 6.78 2.61 8.73
N SER A 23 6.50 2.07 7.54
CA SER A 23 7.53 1.52 6.65
C SER A 23 8.57 2.58 6.26
N SER A 24 8.12 3.78 5.91
CA SER A 24 9.00 4.90 5.55
C SER A 24 9.84 5.36 6.74
N ALA A 25 9.23 5.50 7.92
CA ALA A 25 9.92 5.90 9.15
C ALA A 25 10.96 4.87 9.60
N LEU A 26 10.68 3.57 9.45
CA LEU A 26 11.63 2.50 9.74
C LEU A 26 12.84 2.53 8.80
N VAL A 27 12.62 2.82 7.51
CA VAL A 27 13.70 2.86 6.51
C VAL A 27 14.53 4.13 6.64
N ALA A 28 13.88 5.29 6.83
CA ALA A 28 14.56 6.56 7.03
C ALA A 28 15.16 6.72 8.44
N SER A 29 14.77 5.87 9.40
CA SER A 29 15.10 6.02 10.83
C SER A 29 14.66 7.37 11.41
N GLU A 30 13.65 8.01 10.81
CA GLU A 30 13.12 9.31 11.21
C GLU A 30 11.60 9.26 11.27
N TRP A 31 11.02 9.80 12.35
CA TRP A 31 9.57 9.77 12.62
C TRP A 31 8.90 11.12 12.38
N SER A 32 9.59 12.05 11.73
CA SER A 32 9.01 13.35 11.38
C SER A 32 7.98 13.19 10.26
N ALA A 33 6.91 13.98 10.33
CA ALA A 33 5.85 13.98 9.35
C ALA A 33 5.51 15.43 9.02
N ASP A 34 6.10 15.94 7.94
CA ASP A 34 5.77 17.26 7.42
C ASP A 34 4.46 17.22 6.62
N GLY A 35 3.78 18.36 6.51
CA GLY A 35 2.51 18.46 5.78
C GLY A 35 2.58 17.93 4.33
N PRO A 36 3.58 18.31 3.52
CA PRO A 36 3.78 17.77 2.18
C PRO A 36 3.97 16.25 2.14
N PHE A 37 4.73 15.70 3.10
CA PHE A 37 4.96 14.28 3.22
C PHE A 37 3.65 13.51 3.49
N VAL A 38 2.83 14.00 4.43
CA VAL A 38 1.52 13.41 4.73
C VAL A 38 0.60 13.43 3.51
N LEU A 39 0.62 14.50 2.71
CA LEU A 39 -0.18 14.59 1.50
C LEU A 39 0.27 13.58 0.43
N ARG A 40 1.59 13.45 0.21
CA ARG A 40 2.17 12.46 -0.70
C ARG A 40 1.87 11.04 -0.24
N LEU A 41 1.96 10.78 1.07
CA LEU A 41 1.63 9.50 1.68
C LEU A 41 0.16 9.12 1.44
N LEU A 42 -0.77 10.06 1.65
CA LEU A 42 -2.18 9.84 1.35
C LEU A 42 -2.39 9.56 -0.15
N LEU A 43 -1.72 10.30 -1.02
CA LEU A 43 -1.79 10.08 -2.47
C LEU A 43 -1.29 8.68 -2.85
N VAL A 44 -0.13 8.26 -2.35
CA VAL A 44 0.41 6.91 -2.57
C VAL A 44 -0.55 5.84 -2.06
N SER A 45 -1.20 6.07 -0.93
CA SER A 45 -2.13 5.11 -0.33
C SER A 45 -3.40 4.97 -1.15
N VAL A 46 -3.95 6.08 -1.65
CA VAL A 46 -5.07 6.07 -2.61
C VAL A 46 -4.68 5.31 -3.87
N ILE A 47 -3.50 5.61 -4.43
CA ILE A 47 -2.99 4.93 -5.62
C ILE A 47 -2.86 3.43 -5.35
N ALA A 48 -2.25 3.02 -4.23
CA ALA A 48 -2.08 1.61 -3.89
C ALA A 48 -3.43 0.88 -3.76
N VAL A 49 -4.40 1.46 -3.03
CA VAL A 49 -5.73 0.86 -2.82
C VAL A 49 -6.51 0.72 -4.14
N LEU A 50 -6.32 1.62 -5.10
CA LEU A 50 -7.06 1.59 -6.37
C LEU A 50 -6.33 0.84 -7.50
N VAL A 51 -5.02 1.02 -7.62
CA VAL A 51 -4.23 0.48 -8.72
C VAL A 51 -3.95 -1.01 -8.53
N ILE A 52 -3.71 -1.47 -7.31
CA ILE A 52 -3.45 -2.90 -7.05
C ILE A 52 -4.62 -3.78 -7.52
N PRO A 53 -5.89 -3.55 -7.11
CA PRO A 53 -7.01 -4.36 -7.59
C PRO A 53 -7.22 -4.19 -9.10
N PHE A 54 -7.10 -2.96 -9.63
CA PHE A 54 -7.23 -2.70 -11.06
C PHE A 54 -6.23 -3.49 -11.91
N VAL A 55 -4.96 -3.53 -11.51
CA VAL A 55 -3.92 -4.31 -12.20
C VAL A 55 -4.25 -5.80 -12.13
N ARG A 56 -4.68 -6.28 -10.97
CA ARG A 56 -5.09 -7.68 -10.78
C ARG A 56 -6.24 -8.03 -11.72
N ASP A 57 -7.27 -7.21 -11.80
CA ASP A 57 -8.44 -7.43 -12.65
C ASP A 57 -8.03 -7.52 -14.13
N ILE A 58 -7.25 -6.56 -14.63
CA ILE A 58 -6.73 -6.59 -16.00
C ILE A 58 -5.93 -7.87 -16.27
N THR A 59 -5.02 -8.23 -15.37
CA THR A 59 -4.17 -9.41 -15.58
C THR A 59 -4.96 -10.72 -15.57
N ASN A 60 -6.07 -10.78 -14.84
CA ASN A 60 -6.97 -11.92 -14.87
C ASN A 60 -7.73 -12.00 -16.21
N GLU A 61 -8.13 -10.86 -16.78
CA GLU A 61 -8.80 -10.82 -18.09
C GLU A 61 -7.90 -11.28 -19.24
N VAL A 62 -6.59 -11.06 -19.15
CA VAL A 62 -5.60 -11.47 -20.16
C VAL A 62 -4.93 -12.82 -19.87
N GLU A 63 -5.51 -13.63 -18.98
CA GLU A 63 -5.03 -15.00 -18.64
C GLU A 63 -3.59 -15.07 -18.07
N ILE A 64 -3.07 -13.97 -17.54
CA ILE A 64 -1.75 -13.88 -16.89
C ILE A 64 -1.86 -13.50 -15.40
N GLY A 65 -2.94 -13.93 -14.74
CA GLY A 65 -3.27 -13.54 -13.36
C GLY A 65 -2.15 -13.79 -12.35
N GLU A 66 -1.31 -14.80 -12.57
CA GLU A 66 -0.12 -15.08 -11.73
C GLU A 66 0.88 -13.91 -11.70
N LEU A 67 0.99 -13.16 -12.80
CA LEU A 67 1.88 -12.01 -12.93
C LEU A 67 1.25 -10.71 -12.41
N GLY A 68 -0.06 -10.68 -12.15
CA GLY A 68 -0.77 -9.47 -11.73
C GLY A 68 -0.20 -8.84 -10.46
N LEU A 69 0.08 -9.68 -9.46
CA LEU A 69 0.69 -9.23 -8.20
C LEU A 69 2.12 -8.71 -8.40
N LEU A 70 2.89 -9.33 -9.30
CA LEU A 70 4.23 -8.87 -9.63
C LEU A 70 4.19 -7.50 -10.29
N PHE A 71 3.31 -7.28 -11.27
CA PHE A 71 3.13 -5.97 -11.89
C PHE A 71 2.65 -4.92 -10.89
N ALA A 72 1.70 -5.25 -10.03
CA ALA A 72 1.22 -4.35 -8.98
C ALA A 72 2.35 -3.95 -8.01
N PHE A 73 3.20 -4.92 -7.63
CA PHE A 73 4.36 -4.67 -6.78
C PHE A 73 5.39 -3.76 -7.46
N VAL A 74 5.70 -4.01 -8.74
CA VAL A 74 6.61 -3.15 -9.52
C VAL A 74 6.06 -1.72 -9.61
N ILE A 75 4.78 -1.56 -9.94
CA ILE A 75 4.14 -0.23 -9.99
C ILE A 75 4.23 0.46 -8.62
N LEU A 76 3.99 -0.28 -7.54
CA LEU A 76 4.09 0.26 -6.19
C LEU A 76 5.50 0.78 -5.87
N ILE A 77 6.55 0.06 -6.27
CA ILE A 77 7.95 0.52 -6.11
C ILE A 77 8.14 1.87 -6.82
N PHE A 78 7.67 2.00 -8.06
CA PHE A 78 7.78 3.25 -8.81
C PHE A 78 7.00 4.40 -8.17
N VAL A 79 5.78 4.13 -7.69
CA VAL A 79 4.96 5.12 -6.99
C VAL A 79 5.67 5.61 -5.74
N ILE A 80 6.18 4.70 -4.90
CA ILE A 80 6.93 5.05 -3.69
C ILE A 80 8.20 5.83 -4.04
N ARG A 81 8.95 5.38 -5.06
CA ARG A 81 10.19 6.02 -5.50
C ARG A 81 10.03 7.49 -5.86
N PHE A 82 8.98 7.81 -6.62
CA PHE A 82 8.79 9.15 -7.16
C PHE A 82 7.90 10.04 -6.29
N MET A 83 7.08 9.46 -5.40
CA MET A 83 6.17 10.25 -4.57
C MET A 83 6.67 10.42 -3.14
N LEU A 84 7.28 9.40 -2.54
CA LEU A 84 7.64 9.40 -1.12
C LEU A 84 9.13 9.57 -0.87
N VAL A 85 9.97 8.81 -1.58
CA VAL A 85 11.39 8.68 -1.21
C VAL A 85 12.18 9.98 -1.40
N ASP A 86 11.78 10.84 -2.33
CA ASP A 86 12.43 12.14 -2.54
C ASP A 86 12.37 13.06 -1.30
N GLU A 87 11.47 12.82 -0.35
CA GLU A 87 11.38 13.58 0.91
C GLU A 87 12.07 12.87 2.10
N LEU A 88 12.60 11.66 1.91
CA LEU A 88 13.23 10.89 2.98
C LEU A 88 14.76 11.07 2.96
N PRO A 89 15.42 11.19 4.13
CA PRO A 89 16.87 11.30 4.23
C PRO A 89 17.56 9.94 4.05
N VAL A 90 17.41 9.32 2.87
CA VAL A 90 18.01 8.02 2.54
C VAL A 90 19.18 8.17 1.56
N SER A 91 20.13 7.24 1.60
CA SER A 91 21.32 7.28 0.73
C SER A 91 21.13 6.59 -0.62
N ASP A 92 20.23 5.60 -0.69
CA ASP A 92 19.89 4.88 -1.92
C ASP A 92 18.37 4.82 -2.07
N ASP A 93 17.85 5.70 -2.92
CA ASP A 93 16.42 5.88 -3.09
C ASP A 93 15.73 4.64 -3.69
N TRP A 94 16.40 3.91 -4.58
CA TRP A 94 15.82 2.73 -5.22
C TRP A 94 15.73 1.58 -4.23
N LEU A 95 16.81 1.33 -3.49
CA LEU A 95 16.81 0.33 -2.44
C LEU A 95 15.77 0.68 -1.36
N ALA A 96 15.71 1.94 -0.93
CA ALA A 96 14.70 2.40 0.03
C ALA A 96 13.29 2.16 -0.49
N SER A 97 13.01 2.47 -1.76
CA SER A 97 11.70 2.25 -2.38
C SER A 97 11.29 0.78 -2.38
N ILE A 98 12.22 -0.10 -2.73
CA ILE A 98 12.01 -1.56 -2.74
C ILE A 98 11.72 -2.05 -1.31
N VAL A 99 12.49 -1.61 -0.33
CA VAL A 99 12.33 -2.02 1.07
C VAL A 99 11.02 -1.48 1.66
N ILE A 100 10.66 -0.21 1.40
CA ILE A 100 9.39 0.37 1.85
C ILE A 100 8.21 -0.38 1.21
N ALA A 101 8.28 -0.67 -0.09
CA ALA A 101 7.24 -1.45 -0.78
C ALA A 101 7.10 -2.86 -0.18
N LEU A 102 8.23 -3.55 0.05
CA LEU A 102 8.24 -4.89 0.63
C LEU A 102 7.67 -4.88 2.05
N LEU A 103 8.13 -3.96 2.92
CA LEU A 103 7.60 -3.80 4.26
C LEU A 103 6.11 -3.46 4.24
N GLY A 104 5.69 -2.57 3.34
CA GLY A 104 4.28 -2.21 3.15
C GLY A 104 3.42 -3.42 2.83
N VAL A 105 3.81 -4.22 1.84
CA VAL A 105 3.07 -5.45 1.47
C VAL A 105 3.04 -6.45 2.62
N VAL A 106 4.17 -6.69 3.29
CA VAL A 106 4.25 -7.61 4.44
C VAL A 106 3.34 -7.16 5.58
N MET A 107 3.35 -5.86 5.89
CA MET A 107 2.50 -5.28 6.95
C MET A 107 1.02 -5.31 6.57
N ILE A 108 0.66 -5.05 5.31
CA ILE A 108 -0.72 -5.21 4.82
C ILE A 108 -1.19 -6.65 5.04
N PHE A 109 -0.38 -7.64 4.63
CA PHE A 109 -0.68 -9.05 4.85
C PHE A 109 -0.81 -9.40 6.34
N ALA A 110 0.10 -8.90 7.17
CA ALA A 110 0.06 -9.14 8.61
C ALA A 110 -1.19 -8.55 9.25
N VAL A 111 -1.56 -7.31 8.87
CA VAL A 111 -2.78 -6.66 9.38
C VAL A 111 -4.03 -7.38 8.89
N GLN A 112 -4.05 -7.84 7.64
CA GLN A 112 -5.17 -8.63 7.11
C GLN A 112 -5.33 -9.95 7.88
N GLU A 113 -4.24 -10.70 8.08
CA GLU A 113 -4.27 -11.95 8.84
C GLU A 113 -4.73 -11.74 10.29
N LEU A 114 -4.30 -10.63 10.92
CA LEU A 114 -4.79 -10.26 12.26
C LEU A 114 -6.28 -9.93 12.21
N ALA A 115 -6.73 -9.16 11.23
CA ALA A 115 -8.15 -8.84 11.07
C ALA A 115 -8.98 -10.13 10.92
N ASP A 116 -8.52 -11.08 10.11
CA ASP A 116 -9.18 -12.37 9.89
C ASP A 116 -9.28 -13.21 11.16
N ARG A 117 -8.24 -13.23 11.98
CA ARG A 117 -8.24 -13.97 13.26
C ARG A 117 -9.09 -13.32 14.34
N PHE A 118 -9.09 -11.98 14.43
CA PHE A 118 -9.78 -11.27 15.50
C PHE A 118 -11.25 -10.99 15.20
N PHE A 119 -11.60 -10.81 13.92
CA PHE A 119 -12.96 -10.46 13.50
C PHE A 119 -13.72 -11.63 12.86
N ASP A 120 -13.14 -12.84 12.85
CA ASP A 120 -13.73 -14.06 12.28
C ASP A 120 -14.30 -13.79 10.88
N THR A 121 -13.52 -13.07 10.05
CA THR A 121 -13.98 -12.53 8.76
C THR A 121 -14.01 -13.58 7.64
N ARG A 122 -14.84 -14.60 7.82
CA ARG A 122 -15.62 -15.15 6.68
C ARG A 122 -16.52 -14.09 6.02
N MET A 123 -16.61 -12.88 6.58
CA MET A 123 -17.31 -11.73 5.98
C MET A 123 -16.49 -10.93 4.95
N LEU A 124 -15.15 -11.03 4.90
CA LEU A 124 -14.34 -10.27 3.91
C LEU A 124 -13.89 -11.12 2.72
N SER A 125 -14.03 -12.44 2.78
CA SER A 125 -13.70 -13.37 1.68
C SER A 125 -14.75 -13.43 0.56
N LEU A 126 -15.61 -12.42 0.44
CA LEU A 126 -16.69 -12.34 -0.56
C LEU A 126 -16.43 -11.30 -1.67
N PHE A 127 -15.22 -10.75 -1.74
CA PHE A 127 -14.77 -9.89 -2.83
C PHE A 127 -13.42 -10.37 -3.37
#